data_AF-A0A2S7WWN6-F1
#
_entry.id   AF-A0A2S7WWN6-F1
#
_cell.length_a   1.000
_cell.length_b   1.000
_cell.length_c   1.000
_cell.angle_alpha   90.00
_cell.angle_beta   90.00
_cell.angle_gamma   90.00
#
_symmetry.space_group_name_H-M   'P 1'
#
loop_
_entity.id
_entity.type
_entity.pdbx_description
1 polymer ?
#
loop_
_entity_poly.entity_id
_entity_poly.type
_entity_poly.pdbx_seq_one_letter_code
_entity_poly.pdbx_strand_id
1 'polypeptide(L)'
;MRYLSAVLFAFLISFQLSDTKLTAQQIIDKTMIASGADKVGNSQIKFKFRDIEYLATRRLNGEFELIRTKKKKKVGKISDILSNTGFRREINANAFAVPDSMANKYANSVNSVHYFSVLPYGLNDEAVRKKLLPSAIIKGKEYYKIEVTFSENGGGEDFEDVFIYWIGKKDFLIDYLAYSYHTNGGGKRFRVLKEQCVKNGIRFVDYHNYEPLTKSISLIDLDTAFENNQLKKISEIVLEDIQVTILN
;
A
#
# COMPACT_ATOMS: atom_id res chain seq x y z
N MET A 1 51.83 -54.89 -20.20
CA MET A 1 50.48 -54.71 -19.61
C MET A 1 50.68 -53.84 -18.37
N ARG A 2 50.68 -52.50 -18.39
CA ARG A 2 49.78 -51.48 -18.95
C ARG A 2 48.36 -51.51 -18.36
N TYR A 3 48.11 -50.47 -17.56
CA TYR A 3 46.86 -49.82 -17.13
C TYR A 3 46.36 -50.15 -15.70
N LEU A 4 46.71 -49.34 -14.70
CA LEU A 4 46.10 -48.05 -14.29
C LEU A 4 44.82 -48.29 -13.44
N SER A 5 45.01 -48.42 -12.12
CA SER A 5 43.92 -48.44 -11.15
C SER A 5 43.23 -47.07 -11.13
N ALA A 6 42.06 -47.01 -11.77
CA ALA A 6 41.20 -45.82 -11.76
C ALA A 6 40.52 -45.67 -10.40
N VAL A 7 41.07 -44.79 -9.56
CA VAL A 7 40.39 -44.27 -8.36
C VAL A 7 39.32 -43.29 -8.85
N LEU A 8 38.07 -43.75 -8.88
CA LEU A 8 36.92 -42.91 -9.17
C LEU A 8 36.58 -42.07 -7.92
N PHE A 9 37.23 -40.92 -7.79
CA PHE A 9 36.89 -39.93 -6.76
C PHE A 9 35.60 -39.23 -7.20
N ALA A 10 34.45 -39.75 -6.76
CA ALA A 10 33.16 -39.10 -6.95
C ALA A 10 33.13 -37.80 -6.14
N PHE A 11 33.41 -36.68 -6.80
CA PHE A 11 33.12 -35.35 -6.27
C PHE A 11 31.61 -35.20 -6.15
N LEU A 12 31.08 -35.50 -4.97
CA LEU A 12 29.77 -35.03 -4.52
C LEU A 12 29.85 -33.51 -4.38
N ILE A 13 29.58 -32.79 -5.47
CA ILE A 13 29.28 -31.36 -5.41
C ILE A 13 27.93 -31.26 -4.70
N SER A 14 28.00 -31.13 -3.36
CA SER A 14 26.90 -30.64 -2.56
C SER A 14 26.58 -29.22 -3.06
N PHE A 15 25.63 -29.11 -3.99
CA PHE A 15 24.92 -27.87 -4.22
C PHE A 15 24.20 -27.53 -2.92
N GLN A 16 24.86 -26.79 -2.03
CA GLN A 16 24.16 -26.01 -1.03
C GLN A 16 23.30 -25.05 -1.85
N LEU A 17 22.00 -25.33 -1.95
CA LEU A 17 21.04 -24.28 -2.29
C LEU A 17 21.29 -23.21 -1.23
N SER A 18 22.00 -22.16 -1.62
CA SER A 18 22.02 -20.93 -0.85
C SER A 18 20.56 -20.49 -0.82
N ASP A 19 19.98 -20.53 0.38
CA ASP A 19 18.66 -19.98 0.64
C ASP A 19 18.78 -18.47 0.42
N THR A 20 18.63 -18.07 -0.85
CA THR A 20 18.90 -16.71 -1.30
C THR A 20 17.84 -15.83 -0.69
N LYS A 21 18.20 -15.16 0.41
CA LYS A 21 17.32 -14.22 1.08
C LYS A 21 16.88 -13.16 0.08
N LEU A 22 15.56 -13.08 -0.15
CA LEU A 22 14.98 -12.09 -1.03
C LEU A 22 15.30 -10.67 -0.54
N THR A 23 15.60 -9.78 -1.47
CA THR A 23 15.72 -8.35 -1.18
C THR A 23 14.35 -7.72 -0.94
N ALA A 24 14.31 -6.54 -0.32
CA ALA A 24 13.06 -5.78 -0.13
C ALA A 24 12.33 -5.54 -1.47
N GLN A 25 13.08 -5.20 -2.53
CA GLN A 25 12.52 -4.98 -3.85
C GLN A 25 11.88 -6.26 -4.41
N GLN A 26 12.59 -7.40 -4.36
CA GLN A 26 12.05 -8.68 -4.83
C GLN A 26 10.78 -9.11 -4.08
N ILE A 27 10.68 -8.81 -2.79
CA ILE A 27 9.48 -9.10 -2.00
C ILE A 27 8.32 -8.20 -2.46
N ILE A 28 8.54 -6.89 -2.68
CA ILE A 28 7.50 -5.98 -3.19
C ILE A 28 7.06 -6.37 -4.60
N ASP A 29 7.98 -6.76 -5.49
CA ASP A 29 7.63 -7.20 -6.84
C ASP A 29 6.76 -8.47 -6.82
N LYS A 30 7.11 -9.44 -5.97
CA LYS A 30 6.26 -10.62 -5.75
C LYS A 30 4.90 -10.26 -5.16
N THR A 31 4.85 -9.28 -4.26
CA THR A 31 3.60 -8.78 -3.66
C THR A 31 2.70 -8.12 -4.71
N MET A 32 3.28 -7.36 -5.64
CA MET A 32 2.59 -6.75 -6.78
C MET A 32 1.85 -7.81 -7.61
N ILE A 33 2.57 -8.87 -8.01
CA ILE A 33 1.98 -9.95 -8.80
C ILE A 33 0.95 -10.76 -7.99
N ALA A 34 1.26 -11.13 -6.74
CA ALA A 34 0.38 -11.93 -5.90
C ALA A 34 -0.97 -11.24 -5.59
N SER A 35 -0.95 -9.91 -5.49
CA SER A 35 -2.14 -9.09 -5.28
C SER A 35 -2.84 -8.66 -6.59
N GLY A 36 -2.22 -8.91 -7.75
CA GLY A 36 -2.71 -8.42 -9.04
C GLY A 36 -2.63 -6.90 -9.21
N ALA A 37 -1.83 -6.23 -8.38
CA ALA A 37 -1.67 -4.77 -8.42
C ALA A 37 -0.91 -4.30 -9.68
N ASP A 38 -0.22 -5.19 -10.39
CA ASP A 38 0.36 -4.95 -11.72
C ASP A 38 -0.68 -4.49 -12.75
N LYS A 39 -1.94 -4.88 -12.58
CA LYS A 39 -3.03 -4.50 -13.48
C LYS A 39 -3.60 -3.11 -13.18
N VAL A 40 -3.29 -2.51 -12.02
CA VAL A 40 -3.85 -1.22 -11.59
C VAL A 40 -3.44 -0.09 -12.53
N GLY A 41 -2.22 -0.14 -13.09
CA GLY A 41 -1.69 0.88 -13.99
C GLY A 41 -2.44 1.02 -15.32
N ASN A 42 -3.31 0.07 -15.67
CA ASN A 42 -4.12 0.12 -16.88
C ASN A 42 -5.57 -0.26 -16.60
N SER A 43 -6.22 0.50 -15.72
CA SER A 43 -7.54 0.17 -15.21
C SER A 43 -8.37 1.41 -14.90
N GLN A 44 -9.68 1.20 -14.88
CA GLN A 44 -10.63 2.07 -14.21
C GLN A 44 -11.16 1.36 -12.97
N ILE A 45 -11.00 1.97 -11.80
CA ILE A 45 -11.41 1.43 -10.50
C ILE A 45 -12.36 2.42 -9.85
N LYS A 46 -13.57 1.97 -9.52
CA LYS A 46 -14.58 2.74 -8.81
C LYS A 46 -14.91 2.04 -7.51
N PHE A 47 -15.05 2.81 -6.43
CA PHE A 47 -15.47 2.29 -5.13
C PHE A 47 -16.08 3.41 -4.28
N LYS A 48 -16.68 3.04 -3.16
CA LYS A 48 -17.04 3.95 -2.08
C LYS A 48 -16.14 3.70 -0.89
N PHE A 49 -15.79 4.77 -0.21
CA PHE A 49 -15.12 4.70 1.08
C PHE A 49 -15.83 5.66 2.02
N ARG A 50 -16.57 5.10 2.99
CA ARG A 50 -17.59 5.84 3.75
C ARG A 50 -18.62 6.43 2.76
N ASP A 51 -19.15 7.61 3.03
CA ASP A 51 -20.17 8.26 2.18
C ASP A 51 -19.58 9.01 0.96
N ILE A 52 -18.44 8.57 0.45
CA ILE A 52 -17.68 9.27 -0.60
C ILE A 52 -17.40 8.31 -1.76
N GLU A 53 -17.71 8.74 -2.98
CA GLU A 53 -17.44 7.99 -4.19
C GLU A 53 -16.05 8.33 -4.72
N TYR A 54 -15.32 7.31 -5.15
CA TYR A 54 -13.98 7.42 -5.73
C TYR A 54 -13.95 6.75 -7.09
N LEU A 55 -13.26 7.38 -8.04
CA LEU A 55 -13.00 6.84 -9.38
C LEU A 55 -11.56 7.13 -9.74
N ALA A 56 -10.78 6.09 -10.04
CA ALA A 56 -9.46 6.21 -10.62
C ALA A 56 -9.50 5.69 -12.05
N THR A 57 -8.93 6.42 -12.99
CA THR A 57 -8.60 5.94 -14.32
C THR A 57 -7.09 6.05 -14.48
N ARG A 58 -6.41 4.96 -14.83
CA ARG A 58 -4.96 4.90 -15.07
C ARG A 58 -4.69 4.20 -16.39
N ARG A 59 -3.70 4.69 -17.15
CA ARG A 59 -3.33 4.17 -18.47
C ARG A 59 -1.85 3.81 -18.51
N LEU A 60 -1.48 2.90 -19.42
CA LEU A 60 -0.10 2.41 -19.59
C LEU A 60 0.92 3.51 -19.93
N ASN A 61 0.49 4.61 -20.54
CA ASN A 61 1.34 5.76 -20.85
C ASN A 61 1.64 6.65 -19.61
N GLY A 62 1.18 6.26 -18.41
CA GLY A 62 1.37 7.01 -17.18
C GLY A 62 0.30 8.08 -16.92
N GLU A 63 -0.67 8.24 -17.81
CA GLU A 63 -1.81 9.14 -17.57
C GLU A 63 -2.72 8.59 -16.48
N PHE A 64 -3.13 9.47 -15.57
CA PHE A 64 -4.09 9.16 -14.53
C PHE A 64 -5.06 10.30 -14.29
N GLU A 65 -6.26 9.94 -13.85
CA GLU A 65 -7.24 10.85 -13.25
C GLU A 65 -7.85 10.18 -12.03
N LEU A 66 -7.72 10.86 -10.89
CA LEU A 66 -8.21 10.44 -9.58
C LEU A 66 -9.31 11.39 -9.14
N ILE A 67 -10.52 10.87 -9.02
CA ILE A 67 -11.70 11.65 -8.67
C ILE A 67 -12.22 11.22 -7.30
N ARG A 68 -12.61 12.22 -6.52
CA ARG A 68 -13.40 12.06 -5.30
C ARG A 68 -14.68 12.89 -5.42
N THR A 69 -15.83 12.26 -5.22
CA THR A 69 -17.13 12.90 -5.31
C THR A 69 -17.88 12.84 -3.99
N LYS A 70 -18.40 14.00 -3.56
CA LYS A 70 -19.23 14.16 -2.36
C LYS A 70 -20.52 14.88 -2.70
N LYS A 71 -21.64 14.51 -2.07
CA LYS A 71 -22.90 15.23 -2.17
C LYS A 71 -23.17 15.99 -0.89
N LYS A 72 -23.44 17.30 -0.99
CA LYS A 72 -23.84 18.15 0.15
C LYS A 72 -25.19 18.79 -0.12
N LYS A 73 -26.16 18.67 0.80
CA LYS A 73 -27.54 19.15 0.63
C LYS A 73 -27.65 20.59 0.09
N LYS A 74 -26.82 21.52 0.56
CA LYS A 74 -26.86 22.96 0.19
C LYS A 74 -25.99 23.34 -1.02
N VAL A 75 -25.01 22.51 -1.39
CA VAL A 75 -24.00 22.85 -2.41
C VAL A 75 -24.18 22.02 -3.69
N GLY A 76 -24.77 20.83 -3.57
CA GLY A 76 -24.87 19.85 -4.64
C GLY A 76 -23.69 18.89 -4.67
N LYS A 77 -23.30 18.47 -5.88
CA LYS A 77 -22.21 17.52 -6.12
C LYS A 77 -20.88 18.27 -6.19
N ILE A 78 -19.94 17.91 -5.33
CA ILE A 78 -18.56 18.41 -5.34
C ILE A 78 -17.68 17.29 -5.88
N SER A 79 -16.92 17.58 -6.93
CA SER A 79 -15.90 16.67 -7.48
C SER A 79 -14.53 17.29 -7.31
N ASP A 80 -13.65 16.60 -6.61
CA ASP A 80 -12.23 16.92 -6.49
C ASP A 80 -11.45 15.98 -7.41
N ILE A 81 -10.66 16.53 -8.32
CA ILE A 81 -10.04 15.80 -9.42
C ILE A 81 -8.55 16.09 -9.42
N LEU A 82 -7.74 15.03 -9.33
CA LEU A 82 -6.29 15.08 -9.35
C LEU A 82 -5.79 14.27 -10.56
N SER A 83 -4.93 14.87 -11.38
CA SER A 83 -4.38 14.25 -12.59
C SER A 83 -2.91 14.64 -12.77
N ASN A 84 -2.27 14.16 -13.84
CA ASN A 84 -0.91 14.59 -14.20
C ASN A 84 -0.78 16.10 -14.40
N THR A 85 -1.88 16.81 -14.72
CA THR A 85 -1.88 18.28 -14.92
C THR A 85 -2.22 19.07 -13.66
N GLY A 86 -2.37 18.40 -12.51
CA GLY A 86 -2.65 19.03 -11.22
C GLY A 86 -4.08 18.80 -10.70
N PHE A 87 -4.45 19.64 -9.73
CA PHE A 87 -5.72 19.55 -9.00
C PHE A 87 -6.74 20.55 -9.53
N ARG A 88 -8.00 20.12 -9.60
CA ARG A 88 -9.15 21.00 -9.86
C ARG A 88 -10.37 20.55 -9.07
N ARG A 89 -11.24 21.51 -8.76
CA ARG A 89 -12.56 21.27 -8.15
C ARG A 89 -13.67 21.67 -9.10
N GLU A 90 -14.74 20.88 -9.10
CA GLU A 90 -16.01 21.22 -9.72
C GLU A 90 -17.15 21.20 -8.70
N ILE A 91 -18.12 22.09 -8.88
CA ILE A 91 -19.42 22.07 -8.19
C ILE A 91 -20.51 21.97 -9.25
N ASN A 92 -21.28 20.88 -9.20
CA ASN A 92 -22.31 20.55 -10.19
C ASN A 92 -21.77 20.61 -11.64
N ALA A 93 -20.59 20.02 -11.84
CA ALA A 93 -19.84 19.99 -13.12
C ALA A 93 -19.32 21.35 -13.64
N ASN A 94 -19.45 22.43 -12.85
CA ASN A 94 -18.83 23.72 -13.18
C ASN A 94 -17.52 23.89 -12.41
N ALA A 95 -16.48 24.38 -13.09
CA ALA A 95 -15.20 24.67 -12.47
C ALA A 95 -15.37 25.63 -11.27
N PHE A 96 -14.70 25.32 -10.17
CA PHE A 96 -14.73 26.11 -8.95
C PHE A 96 -13.31 26.35 -8.46
N ALA A 97 -12.86 27.61 -8.53
CA ALA A 97 -11.54 27.99 -8.07
C ALA A 97 -11.42 27.83 -6.54
N VAL A 98 -10.30 27.27 -6.10
CA VAL A 98 -9.95 27.18 -4.68
C VAL A 98 -8.57 27.81 -4.48
N PRO A 99 -8.31 28.44 -3.32
CA PRO A 99 -6.96 28.90 -3.01
C PRO A 99 -5.95 27.76 -3.05
N ASP A 100 -4.72 28.02 -3.48
CA ASP A 100 -3.67 26.99 -3.67
C ASP A 100 -3.42 26.16 -2.40
N SER A 101 -3.43 26.80 -1.23
CA SER A 101 -3.28 26.11 0.06
C SER A 101 -4.40 25.09 0.34
N MET A 102 -5.60 25.33 -0.18
CA MET A 102 -6.72 24.39 -0.13
C MET A 102 -6.64 23.35 -1.24
N ALA A 103 -6.18 23.74 -2.44
CA ALA A 103 -5.95 22.81 -3.55
C ALA A 103 -5.00 21.68 -3.14
N ASN A 104 -3.85 22.01 -2.52
CA ASN A 104 -2.88 21.03 -2.04
C ASN A 104 -3.47 20.07 -1.01
N LYS A 105 -4.18 20.60 0.01
CA LYS A 105 -4.86 19.77 1.02
C LYS A 105 -5.89 18.83 0.41
N TYR A 106 -6.65 19.30 -0.58
CA TYR A 106 -7.63 18.47 -1.25
C TYR A 106 -6.98 17.44 -2.15
N ALA A 107 -5.93 17.80 -2.89
CA ALA A 107 -5.14 16.89 -3.70
C ALA A 107 -4.57 15.74 -2.85
N ASN A 108 -3.89 16.06 -1.74
CA ASN A 108 -3.33 15.07 -0.82
C ASN A 108 -4.44 14.15 -0.29
N SER A 109 -5.57 14.72 0.15
CA SER A 109 -6.70 13.94 0.63
C SER A 109 -7.39 13.08 -0.44
N VAL A 110 -7.30 13.42 -1.73
CA VAL A 110 -7.73 12.55 -2.84
C VAL A 110 -6.71 11.45 -3.06
N ASN A 111 -5.43 11.81 -3.15
CA ASN A 111 -4.32 10.89 -3.39
C ASN A 111 -4.24 9.80 -2.32
N SER A 112 -4.27 10.15 -1.03
CA SER A 112 -4.09 9.18 0.05
C SER A 112 -5.10 8.03 -0.01
N VAL A 113 -6.37 8.32 -0.33
CA VAL A 113 -7.42 7.28 -0.43
C VAL A 113 -7.22 6.39 -1.64
N HIS A 114 -6.92 7.00 -2.78
CA HIS A 114 -6.60 6.24 -3.99
C HIS A 114 -5.35 5.39 -3.81
N TYR A 115 -4.34 5.90 -3.10
CA TYR A 115 -3.09 5.19 -2.84
C TYR A 115 -3.31 3.93 -1.99
N PHE A 116 -3.95 4.05 -0.82
CA PHE A 116 -4.13 2.89 0.05
C PHE A 116 -5.12 1.85 -0.52
N SER A 117 -6.05 2.29 -1.38
CA SER A 117 -7.10 1.41 -1.92
C SER A 117 -6.57 0.31 -2.86
N VAL A 118 -5.35 0.46 -3.39
CA VAL A 118 -4.74 -0.43 -4.39
C VAL A 118 -3.32 -0.86 -4.02
N LEU A 119 -2.99 -0.88 -2.72
CA LEU A 119 -1.69 -1.42 -2.27
C LEU A 119 -1.47 -2.84 -2.81
N PRO A 120 -0.25 -3.18 -3.25
CA PRO A 120 1.01 -2.42 -3.15
C PRO A 120 1.36 -1.55 -4.38
N TYR A 121 0.41 -1.18 -5.26
CA TYR A 121 0.72 -0.55 -6.56
C TYR A 121 1.74 0.60 -6.49
N GLY A 122 1.53 1.57 -5.59
CA GLY A 122 2.42 2.72 -5.44
C GLY A 122 3.72 2.45 -4.68
N LEU A 123 4.00 1.20 -4.25
CA LEU A 123 5.25 0.88 -3.55
C LEU A 123 6.45 0.75 -4.49
N ASN A 124 6.23 0.75 -5.81
CA ASN A 124 7.30 0.77 -6.82
C ASN A 124 7.52 2.15 -7.44
N ASP A 125 6.88 3.18 -6.94
CA ASP A 125 7.11 4.57 -7.38
C ASP A 125 8.57 4.99 -7.12
N GLU A 126 9.10 5.87 -7.97
CA GLU A 126 10.51 6.27 -7.96
C GLU A 126 10.93 6.92 -6.62
N ALA A 127 10.03 7.62 -5.94
CA ALA A 127 10.29 8.26 -4.66
C ALA A 127 10.36 7.27 -3.49
N VAL A 128 9.91 6.03 -3.67
CA VAL A 128 9.84 5.03 -2.60
C VAL A 128 11.23 4.46 -2.30
N ARG A 129 11.59 4.47 -1.03
CA ARG A 129 12.80 3.82 -0.49
C ARG A 129 12.36 2.66 0.38
N LYS A 130 13.01 1.51 0.23
CA LYS A 130 12.62 0.24 0.88
C LYS A 130 13.78 -0.30 1.71
N LYS A 131 13.49 -0.75 2.92
CA LYS A 131 14.45 -1.42 3.79
C LYS A 131 13.84 -2.69 4.36
N LEU A 132 14.54 -3.81 4.19
CA LEU A 132 14.15 -5.07 4.79
C LEU A 132 14.52 -5.06 6.28
N LEU A 133 13.52 -5.24 7.14
CA LEU A 133 13.68 -5.39 8.58
C LEU A 133 13.74 -6.87 8.97
N PRO A 134 14.14 -7.21 10.22
CA PRO A 134 13.99 -8.57 10.73
C PRO A 134 12.54 -9.07 10.55
N SER A 135 12.41 -10.31 10.11
CA SER A 135 11.10 -10.96 9.95
C SER A 135 10.36 -11.04 11.29
N ALA A 136 9.04 -11.11 11.23
CA ALA A 136 8.19 -11.23 12.40
C ALA A 136 7.27 -12.46 12.27
N ILE A 137 6.82 -12.96 13.41
CA ILE A 137 5.74 -13.96 13.50
C ILE A 137 4.58 -13.27 14.20
N ILE A 138 3.41 -13.25 13.56
CA ILE A 138 2.19 -12.67 14.11
C ILE A 138 1.12 -13.75 14.04
N LYS A 139 0.51 -14.12 15.17
CA LYS A 139 -0.48 -15.20 15.27
C LYS A 139 -0.03 -16.52 14.61
N GLY A 140 1.25 -16.86 14.73
CA GLY A 140 1.83 -18.08 14.18
C GLY A 140 2.11 -18.08 12.66
N LYS A 141 1.86 -16.98 11.94
CA LYS A 141 2.23 -16.82 10.52
C LYS A 141 3.52 -15.99 10.39
N GLU A 142 4.42 -16.42 9.51
CA GLU A 142 5.68 -15.72 9.24
C GLU A 142 5.51 -14.60 8.20
N TYR A 143 6.14 -13.46 8.47
CA TYR A 143 6.08 -12.27 7.63
C TYR A 143 7.49 -11.74 7.30
N TYR A 144 7.68 -11.34 6.05
CA TYR A 144 8.66 -10.32 5.72
C TYR A 144 8.18 -8.97 6.24
N LYS A 145 9.10 -8.18 6.79
CA LYS A 145 8.81 -6.86 7.34
C LYS A 145 9.59 -5.82 6.54
N ILE A 146 8.89 -4.92 5.88
CA ILE A 146 9.51 -3.92 5.00
C ILE A 146 9.16 -2.54 5.51
N GLU A 147 10.19 -1.75 5.82
CA GLU A 147 10.08 -0.32 6.04
C GLU A 147 10.11 0.41 4.70
N VAL A 148 9.19 1.36 4.55
CA VAL A 148 9.04 2.22 3.39
C VAL A 148 9.08 3.67 3.85
N THR A 149 9.93 4.45 3.20
CA THR A 149 10.00 5.90 3.34
C THR A 149 9.98 6.53 1.94
N PHE A 150 9.79 7.84 1.87
CA PHE A 150 9.73 8.58 0.61
C PHE A 150 10.85 9.62 0.55
N SER A 151 11.40 9.86 -0.64
CA SER A 151 12.33 10.98 -0.84
C SER A 151 11.59 12.32 -0.80
N GLU A 152 12.27 13.36 -0.32
CA GLU A 152 11.77 14.75 -0.34
C GLU A 152 11.31 15.16 -1.76
N ASN A 153 12.10 14.78 -2.77
CA ASN A 153 11.70 14.87 -4.17
C ASN A 153 10.70 13.74 -4.49
N GLY A 154 9.41 14.09 -4.63
CA GLY A 154 8.35 13.18 -5.06
C GLY A 154 7.53 12.54 -3.93
N GLY A 155 7.95 12.66 -2.67
CA GLY A 155 7.20 12.20 -1.49
C GLY A 155 6.06 13.14 -1.05
N GLY A 156 6.02 14.37 -1.57
CA GLY A 156 5.00 15.36 -1.20
C GLY A 156 5.06 15.75 0.28
N GLU A 157 3.92 16.10 0.87
CA GLU A 157 3.82 16.41 2.32
C GLU A 157 4.05 15.18 3.23
N ASP A 158 4.08 13.97 2.66
CA ASP A 158 4.19 12.70 3.38
C ASP A 158 5.65 12.19 3.44
N PHE A 159 6.66 12.99 3.04
CA PHE A 159 8.06 12.55 3.03
C PHE A 159 8.61 12.17 4.42
N GLU A 160 8.00 12.71 5.49
CA GLU A 160 8.35 12.39 6.88
C GLU A 160 7.66 11.11 7.39
N ASP A 161 6.67 10.59 6.66
CA ASP A 161 5.91 9.44 7.09
C ASP A 161 6.69 8.14 6.82
N VAL A 162 6.79 7.30 7.86
CA VAL A 162 7.39 5.97 7.79
C VAL A 162 6.28 4.95 7.79
N PHE A 163 6.36 4.01 6.86
CA PHE A 163 5.42 2.90 6.73
C PHE A 163 6.12 1.57 6.97
N ILE A 164 5.47 0.65 7.66
CA ILE A 164 5.94 -0.74 7.81
C ILE A 164 4.89 -1.66 7.23
N TYR A 165 5.29 -2.60 6.37
CA TYR A 165 4.43 -3.60 5.77
C TYR A 165 4.85 -4.99 6.22
N TRP A 166 3.88 -5.81 6.65
CA TRP A 166 4.07 -7.22 6.94
C TRP A 166 3.45 -8.05 5.81
N ILE A 167 4.33 -8.68 5.04
CA ILE A 167 4.03 -9.43 3.82
C ILE A 167 4.24 -10.91 4.12
N GLY A 168 3.19 -11.73 3.95
CA GLY A 168 3.25 -13.15 4.27
C GLY A 168 4.33 -13.86 3.46
N LYS A 169 5.18 -14.65 4.12
CA LYS A 169 6.29 -15.33 3.42
C LYS A 169 5.84 -16.40 2.42
N LYS A 170 4.63 -16.95 2.62
CA LYS A 170 4.07 -18.02 1.79
C LYS A 170 3.31 -17.51 0.57
N ASP A 171 2.55 -16.42 0.75
CA ASP A 171 1.59 -15.91 -0.23
C ASP A 171 1.97 -14.54 -0.82
N PHE A 172 2.98 -13.87 -0.26
CA PHE A 172 3.37 -12.50 -0.63
C PHE A 172 2.21 -11.50 -0.54
N LEU A 173 1.27 -11.71 0.37
CA LEU A 173 0.17 -10.78 0.60
C LEU A 173 0.43 -9.90 1.82
N ILE A 174 0.10 -8.62 1.71
CA ILE A 174 0.10 -7.68 2.84
C ILE A 174 -1.11 -8.02 3.71
N ASP A 175 -0.84 -8.39 4.96
CA ASP A 175 -1.87 -8.63 5.98
C ASP A 175 -1.87 -7.53 7.06
N TYR A 176 -0.72 -6.89 7.28
CA TYR A 176 -0.59 -5.79 8.22
C TYR A 176 0.19 -4.63 7.62
N LEU A 177 -0.18 -3.42 8.02
CA LEU A 177 0.64 -2.24 7.78
C LEU A 177 0.59 -1.29 8.97
N ALA A 178 1.65 -0.55 9.18
CA ALA A 178 1.75 0.48 10.18
C ALA A 178 2.25 1.76 9.56
N TYR A 179 1.84 2.90 10.10
CA TYR A 179 2.42 4.19 9.72
C TYR A 179 2.39 5.18 10.87
N SER A 180 3.39 6.05 10.90
CA SER A 180 3.36 7.27 11.70
C SER A 180 2.87 8.42 10.83
N TYR A 181 2.10 9.33 11.42
CA TYR A 181 1.71 10.58 10.79
C TYR A 181 2.01 11.73 11.76
N HIS A 182 2.28 12.91 11.21
CA HIS A 182 2.67 14.09 12.00
C HIS A 182 1.54 15.12 12.17
N THR A 183 0.43 14.94 11.47
CA THR A 183 -0.73 15.86 11.53
C THR A 183 -1.49 15.78 12.87
N ASN A 184 -2.06 16.90 13.33
CA ASN A 184 -2.92 17.01 14.53
C ASN A 184 -2.33 16.42 15.83
N GLY A 185 -1.04 16.68 16.11
CA GLY A 185 -0.36 16.14 17.29
C GLY A 185 0.26 14.74 17.10
N GLY A 186 0.21 14.26 15.87
CA GLY A 186 0.82 13.04 15.39
C GLY A 186 0.20 11.77 15.96
N GLY A 187 0.71 10.62 15.50
CA GLY A 187 0.27 9.34 16.01
C GLY A 187 0.82 8.18 15.19
N LYS A 188 0.45 6.97 15.60
CA LYS A 188 0.78 5.73 14.91
C LYS A 188 -0.49 4.94 14.69
N ARG A 189 -0.64 4.34 13.51
CA ARG A 189 -1.72 3.40 13.22
C ARG A 189 -1.14 2.04 12.92
N PHE A 190 -1.85 1.00 13.35
CA PHE A 190 -1.60 -0.37 12.96
C PHE A 190 -2.87 -0.91 12.32
N ARG A 191 -2.78 -1.37 11.08
CA ARG A 191 -3.89 -1.94 10.33
C ARG A 191 -3.72 -3.44 10.25
N VAL A 192 -4.81 -4.15 10.51
CA VAL A 192 -4.90 -5.61 10.49
C VAL A 192 -5.91 -5.99 9.43
N LEU A 193 -5.55 -6.91 8.53
CA LEU A 193 -6.45 -7.51 7.56
C LEU A 193 -7.73 -7.96 8.27
N LYS A 194 -8.86 -7.39 7.86
CA LYS A 194 -10.20 -7.78 8.30
C LYS A 194 -10.77 -8.77 7.30
N GLU A 195 -10.95 -8.30 6.07
CA GLU A 195 -11.56 -9.02 4.96
C GLU A 195 -10.87 -8.61 3.66
N GLN A 196 -11.02 -9.43 2.62
CA GLN A 196 -10.44 -9.16 1.32
C GLN A 196 -11.35 -9.70 0.22
N CYS A 197 -11.30 -9.07 -0.94
CA CYS A 197 -11.95 -9.57 -2.14
C CYS A 197 -11.07 -9.37 -3.36
N VAL A 198 -11.38 -10.09 -4.44
CA VAL A 198 -10.71 -9.93 -5.73
C VAL A 198 -11.74 -9.46 -6.75
N LYS A 199 -11.44 -8.38 -7.46
CA LYS A 199 -12.27 -7.84 -8.55
C LYS A 199 -11.41 -7.72 -9.79
N ASN A 200 -11.81 -8.42 -10.85
CA ASN A 200 -11.10 -8.47 -12.13
C ASN A 200 -9.59 -8.78 -11.98
N GLY A 201 -9.27 -9.69 -11.05
CA GLY A 201 -7.90 -10.11 -10.77
C GLY A 201 -7.05 -9.12 -9.97
N ILE A 202 -7.65 -8.08 -9.35
CA ILE A 202 -7.00 -7.16 -8.41
C ILE A 202 -7.56 -7.41 -7.00
N ARG A 203 -6.67 -7.57 -6.02
CA ARG A 203 -7.01 -7.74 -4.59
C ARG A 203 -7.31 -6.39 -3.94
N PHE A 204 -8.41 -6.34 -3.19
CA PHE A 204 -8.79 -5.24 -2.31
C PHE A 204 -8.88 -5.73 -0.87
N VAL A 205 -8.49 -4.89 0.06
CA VAL A 205 -8.33 -5.26 1.47
C VAL A 205 -9.02 -4.26 2.38
N ASP A 206 -9.88 -4.77 3.23
CA ASP A 206 -10.45 -4.04 4.36
C ASP A 206 -9.60 -4.28 5.60
N TYR A 207 -9.49 -3.24 6.43
CA TYR A 207 -8.64 -3.27 7.61
C TYR A 207 -9.41 -2.88 8.87
N HIS A 208 -9.13 -3.61 9.96
CA HIS A 208 -9.27 -3.03 11.29
C HIS A 208 -8.12 -2.05 11.53
N ASN A 209 -8.43 -0.89 12.11
CA ASN A 209 -7.46 0.17 12.35
C ASN A 209 -7.30 0.40 13.85
N TYR A 210 -6.06 0.29 14.32
CA TYR A 210 -5.69 0.33 15.73
C TYR A 210 -4.78 1.52 16.04
N GLU A 211 -4.78 1.91 17.31
CA GLU A 211 -3.85 2.85 17.92
C GLU A 211 -3.10 2.18 19.08
N PRO A 212 -1.79 2.43 19.28
CA PRO A 212 -1.13 2.01 20.50
C PRO A 212 -1.71 2.71 21.74
N LEU A 213 -1.84 1.97 22.84
CA LEU A 213 -2.30 2.54 24.11
C LEU A 213 -1.31 3.56 24.70
N THR A 214 -0.04 3.49 24.29
CA THR A 214 1.00 4.41 24.72
C THR A 214 1.82 4.90 23.52
N LYS A 215 2.24 6.18 23.55
CA LYS A 215 3.02 6.78 22.45
C LYS A 215 4.45 6.23 22.33
N SER A 216 4.97 5.63 23.40
CA SER A 216 6.34 5.12 23.51
C SER A 216 6.60 3.87 22.67
N ILE A 217 5.57 3.08 22.33
CA ILE A 217 5.72 1.89 21.49
C ILE A 217 6.23 2.32 20.11
N SER A 218 7.37 1.80 19.68
CA SER A 218 7.96 2.16 18.39
C SER A 218 7.07 1.70 17.23
N LEU A 219 7.20 2.34 16.05
CA LEU A 219 6.39 1.97 14.89
C LEU A 219 6.66 0.52 14.45
N ILE A 220 7.94 0.11 14.51
CA ILE A 220 8.35 -1.24 14.14
C ILE A 220 7.78 -2.26 15.15
N ASP A 221 7.63 -1.94 16.43
CA ASP A 221 7.18 -2.93 17.43
C ASP A 221 5.65 -3.05 17.57
N LEU A 222 4.88 -2.42 16.68
CA LEU A 222 3.41 -2.47 16.74
C LEU A 222 2.84 -3.88 16.48
N ASP A 223 3.56 -4.74 15.77
CA ASP A 223 3.22 -6.16 15.64
C ASP A 223 3.28 -6.89 16.98
N THR A 224 4.35 -6.66 17.75
CA THR A 224 4.52 -7.23 19.09
C THR A 224 3.48 -6.68 20.06
N ALA A 225 3.23 -5.37 20.01
CA ALA A 225 2.21 -4.72 20.81
C ALA A 225 0.78 -5.23 20.49
N PHE A 226 0.52 -5.58 19.23
CA PHE A 226 -0.76 -6.17 18.82
C PHE A 226 -0.99 -7.53 19.49
N GLU A 227 0.00 -8.42 19.45
CA GLU A 227 -0.08 -9.75 20.10
C GLU A 227 -0.26 -9.63 21.63
N ASN A 228 0.33 -8.59 22.23
CA ASN A 228 0.23 -8.32 23.67
C ASN A 228 -1.03 -7.56 24.08
N ASN A 229 -2.01 -7.36 23.19
CA ASN A 229 -3.23 -6.58 23.43
C ASN A 229 -2.96 -5.13 23.89
N GLN A 230 -1.85 -4.54 23.46
CA GLN A 230 -1.44 -3.18 23.79
C GLN A 230 -1.92 -2.14 22.76
N LEU A 231 -2.79 -2.55 21.84
CA LEU A 231 -3.40 -1.69 20.84
C LEU A 231 -4.93 -1.66 21.02
N LYS A 232 -5.53 -0.48 20.81
CA LYS A 232 -6.98 -0.29 20.81
C LYS A 232 -7.50 -0.14 19.39
N LYS A 233 -8.52 -0.92 19.01
CA LYS A 233 -9.24 -0.71 17.75
C LYS A 233 -10.01 0.61 17.82
N ILE A 234 -9.78 1.50 16.85
CA ILE A 234 -10.41 2.83 16.82
C ILE A 234 -11.35 3.03 15.64
N SER A 235 -11.16 2.29 14.55
CA SER A 235 -11.99 2.39 13.35
C SER A 235 -11.79 1.20 12.43
N GLU A 236 -12.52 1.20 11.32
CA GLU A 236 -12.31 0.30 10.19
C GLU A 236 -12.08 1.09 8.91
N ILE A 237 -11.37 0.47 7.97
CA ILE A 237 -11.17 0.91 6.60
C ILE A 237 -11.89 -0.11 5.73
N VAL A 238 -13.02 0.27 5.14
CA VAL A 238 -13.90 -0.62 4.38
C VAL A 238 -14.18 0.00 3.02
N LEU A 239 -13.85 -0.72 1.95
CA LEU A 239 -14.16 -0.33 0.57
C LEU A 239 -15.44 -1.01 0.11
N GLU A 240 -16.40 -0.21 -0.36
CA GLU A 240 -17.72 -0.68 -0.77
C GLU A 240 -17.91 -0.49 -2.29
N ASP A 241 -18.87 -1.21 -2.88
CA ASP A 241 -19.27 -1.07 -4.28
C ASP A 241 -18.10 -1.08 -5.29
N ILE A 242 -17.09 -1.92 -5.04
CA ILE A 242 -15.87 -1.97 -5.85
C ILE A 242 -16.18 -2.52 -7.26
N GLN A 243 -15.82 -1.75 -8.28
CA GLN A 243 -15.92 -2.08 -9.70
C GLN A 243 -14.57 -1.85 -10.36
N VAL A 244 -14.16 -2.80 -11.20
CA VAL A 244 -12.86 -2.76 -11.89
C VAL A 244 -13.04 -3.12 -13.36
N THR A 245 -12.58 -2.22 -14.21
CA THR A 245 -12.49 -2.42 -15.67
C THR A 245 -11.02 -2.32 -16.06
N ILE A 246 -10.45 -3.38 -16.63
CA ILE A 246 -9.13 -3.29 -17.27
C ILE A 246 -9.31 -2.57 -18.60
N LEU A 247 -8.43 -1.61 -18.88
CA LEU A 247 -8.48 -0.85 -20.13
C LEU A 247 -7.69 -1.62 -21.19
N ASN A 248 -8.23 -1.66 -22.42
CA ASN A 248 -7.54 -2.26 -23.56
C ASN A 248 -6.69 -1.21 -24.27
#